data_AF-A0AAJ1UEF4-F1
#
_entry.id   AF-A0AAJ1UEF4-F1
#
_cell.length_a   1.000
_cell.length_b   1.000
_cell.length_c   1.000
_cell.angle_alpha   90.00
_cell.angle_beta   90.00
_cell.angle_gamma   90.00
#
_symmetry.space_group_name_H-M   'P 1'
#
loop_
_entity.id
_entity.type
_entity.pdbx_description
1 polymer ?
#
loop_
_entity_poly.entity_id
_entity_poly.type
_entity_poly.pdbx_seq_one_letter_code
_entity_poly.pdbx_strand_id
1 'polypeptide(L)'
;MIQTPYLLFLGDAPDQLAAKVAQGIKDWRPDNAVGQYRMEGCMADVGLTDMTLAEAKEAGAKTLVIGVANRGGIISPEWKKVLVMALEEGFDLASGLHNLLRDEPDLVAVAEATGRALHDVRVPDVKYPIASGERRTGKRCLAVGTDCSVGKMYTALAMDAEMKARGMKSNFAATGQTGILITGKGVPLDAVIADFMAGSIEWLTPDNDPDHWDMIEGQGSLFHVSYSGVTMALIHGGQPDALVLCHEPTREHMRGLPGYKLPTLEAVRDMALELARVANPACKVIGISVNTQHMSEEDALSYMAEVESRMGLPTVDPFRQDAGRLVDALAAI
;
A
#
# COMPACT_ATOMS: atom_id res chain seq x y z
N MET A 1 -0.99 11.57 -15.11
CA MET A 1 0.11 10.85 -14.45
C MET A 1 0.82 11.83 -13.54
N ILE A 2 1.08 11.46 -12.29
CA ILE A 2 1.80 12.30 -11.32
C ILE A 2 3.24 12.47 -11.79
N GLN A 3 3.76 13.70 -11.83
CA GLN A 3 5.06 13.99 -12.42
C GLN A 3 6.20 13.76 -11.41
N THR A 4 7.21 12.98 -11.78
CA THR A 4 8.43 12.77 -10.98
C THR A 4 9.55 13.73 -11.40
N PRO A 5 10.51 14.04 -10.53
CA PRO A 5 10.64 13.59 -9.13
C PRO A 5 9.81 14.44 -8.15
N TYR A 6 9.72 13.98 -6.90
CA TYR A 6 8.84 14.45 -5.85
C TYR A 6 9.61 15.16 -4.74
N LEU A 7 8.98 16.14 -4.11
CA LEU A 7 9.28 16.58 -2.75
C LEU A 7 8.27 15.94 -1.80
N LEU A 8 8.72 15.23 -0.77
CA LEU A 8 7.84 14.56 0.19
C LEU A 8 7.47 15.50 1.34
N PHE A 9 6.23 15.98 1.35
CA PHE A 9 5.71 16.86 2.39
C PHE A 9 5.28 16.06 3.62
N LEU A 10 5.98 16.26 4.74
CA LEU A 10 5.69 15.64 6.04
C LEU A 10 4.89 16.54 6.99
N GLY A 11 4.64 17.79 6.59
CA GLY A 11 3.91 18.76 7.42
C GLY A 11 4.46 18.80 8.85
N ASP A 12 3.55 18.76 9.82
CA ASP A 12 3.79 18.70 11.26
C ASP A 12 3.47 17.30 11.84
N ALA A 13 3.82 16.23 11.12
CA ALA A 13 3.53 14.86 11.53
C ALA A 13 3.91 14.57 13.00
N PRO A 14 2.97 14.07 13.84
CA PRO A 14 3.21 13.92 15.28
C PRO A 14 4.08 12.70 15.63
N ASP A 15 4.24 11.76 14.70
CA ASP A 15 5.01 10.53 14.87
C ASP A 15 5.40 9.93 13.51
N GLN A 16 6.32 8.95 13.52
CA GLN A 16 6.80 8.28 12.31
C GLN A 16 5.69 7.51 11.57
N LEU A 17 4.68 7.01 12.29
CA LEU A 17 3.62 6.22 11.69
C LEU A 17 2.70 7.07 10.80
N ALA A 18 2.55 8.36 11.12
CA ALA A 18 1.85 9.32 10.27
C ALA A 18 2.53 9.48 8.90
N ALA A 19 3.86 9.39 8.82
CA ALA A 19 4.66 9.52 7.59
C ALA A 19 4.78 8.24 6.76
N LYS A 20 3.96 7.21 7.03
CA LYS A 20 4.02 5.92 6.31
C LYS A 20 3.92 6.04 4.79
N VAL A 21 3.27 7.10 4.27
CA VAL A 21 3.11 7.30 2.83
C VAL A 21 4.44 7.76 2.23
N ALA A 22 5.07 8.79 2.80
CA ALA A 22 6.40 9.23 2.41
C ALA A 22 7.44 8.11 2.56
N GLN A 23 7.40 7.39 3.69
CA GLN A 23 8.31 6.26 3.93
C GLN A 23 8.18 5.20 2.83
N GLY A 24 6.95 4.82 2.47
CA GLY A 24 6.70 3.88 1.38
C GLY A 24 7.23 4.36 0.03
N ILE A 25 7.06 5.64 -0.30
CA ILE A 25 7.63 6.21 -1.54
C ILE A 25 9.16 6.14 -1.50
N LYS A 26 9.79 6.56 -0.40
CA LYS A 26 11.25 6.54 -0.25
C LYS A 26 11.82 5.12 -0.31
N ASP A 27 11.13 4.13 0.26
CA ASP A 27 11.64 2.75 0.29
C ASP A 27 11.51 2.07 -1.09
N TRP A 28 10.42 2.33 -1.83
CA TRP A 28 10.10 1.60 -3.06
C TRP A 28 10.38 2.37 -4.35
N ARG A 29 10.58 3.69 -4.25
CA ARG A 29 10.94 4.61 -5.34
C ARG A 29 11.89 5.70 -4.83
N PRO A 30 13.05 5.33 -4.26
CA PRO A 30 14.00 6.31 -3.73
C PRO A 30 14.42 7.36 -4.78
N ASP A 31 14.61 6.93 -6.03
CA ASP A 31 15.02 7.82 -7.14
C ASP A 31 13.92 8.82 -7.56
N ASN A 32 12.67 8.59 -7.13
CA ASN A 32 11.56 9.51 -7.41
C ASN A 32 11.44 10.61 -6.35
N ALA A 33 12.23 10.63 -5.27
CA ALA A 33 12.14 11.65 -4.22
C ALA A 33 13.46 12.41 -4.10
N VAL A 34 13.43 13.74 -4.31
CA VAL A 34 14.65 14.57 -4.18
C VAL A 34 14.95 14.96 -2.74
N GLY A 35 13.94 14.96 -1.87
CA GLY A 35 14.04 15.45 -0.50
C GLY A 35 12.73 15.30 0.27
N GLN A 36 12.75 15.78 1.51
CA GLN A 36 11.57 15.89 2.37
C GLN A 36 11.36 17.35 2.81
N TYR A 37 10.11 17.73 3.06
CA TYR A 37 9.75 19.03 3.62
C TYR A 37 9.09 18.82 4.97
N ARG A 38 9.69 19.36 6.03
CA ARG A 38 9.18 19.29 7.40
C ARG A 38 8.82 20.68 7.91
N MET A 39 7.62 20.82 8.46
CA MET A 39 7.21 22.04 9.15
C MET A 39 7.72 22.03 10.59
N GLU A 40 7.65 23.19 11.24
CA GLU A 40 7.92 23.30 12.68
C GLU A 40 7.06 22.30 13.46
N GLY A 41 7.69 21.56 14.39
CA GLY A 41 7.02 20.55 15.21
C GLY A 41 6.87 19.17 14.56
N CYS A 42 7.34 18.95 13.33
CA CYS A 42 7.37 17.63 12.71
C CYS A 42 8.28 16.67 13.48
N MET A 43 7.73 15.53 13.92
CA MET A 43 8.45 14.48 14.65
C MET A 43 8.78 13.26 13.78
N ALA A 44 8.42 13.30 12.49
CA ALA A 44 8.73 12.26 11.53
C ALA A 44 9.98 12.60 10.72
N ASP A 45 10.69 11.55 10.27
CA ASP A 45 11.85 11.68 9.39
C ASP A 45 11.90 10.44 8.49
N VAL A 46 11.94 10.62 7.16
CA VAL A 46 12.09 9.50 6.22
C VAL A 46 13.53 9.31 5.75
N GLY A 47 14.47 10.07 6.32
CA GLY A 47 15.91 9.97 6.06
C GLY A 47 16.35 10.63 4.76
N LEU A 48 15.51 11.49 4.18
CA LEU A 48 15.88 12.31 3.03
C LEU A 48 16.40 13.68 3.49
N THR A 49 17.13 14.36 2.61
CA THR A 49 17.56 15.74 2.86
C THR A 49 16.35 16.65 3.05
N ASP A 50 16.34 17.43 4.13
CA ASP A 50 15.35 18.49 4.31
C ASP A 50 15.57 19.57 3.25
N MET A 51 14.52 19.94 2.54
CA MET A 51 14.55 20.96 1.49
C MET A 51 13.40 21.94 1.66
N THR A 52 13.69 23.21 1.41
CA THR A 52 12.68 24.22 1.08
C THR A 52 12.05 23.94 -0.28
N LEU A 53 10.95 24.61 -0.60
CA LEU A 53 10.32 24.52 -1.93
C LEU A 53 11.29 24.97 -3.03
N ALA A 54 12.00 26.08 -2.83
CA ALA A 54 12.99 26.59 -3.77
C ALA A 54 14.14 25.59 -4.03
N GLU A 55 14.73 25.03 -2.99
CA GLU A 55 15.80 24.01 -3.12
C GLU A 55 15.31 22.76 -3.85
N ALA A 56 14.10 22.28 -3.51
CA ALA A 56 13.53 21.13 -4.19
C ALA A 56 13.23 21.42 -5.67
N LYS A 57 12.81 22.65 -6.00
CA LYS A 57 12.58 23.09 -7.37
C LYS A 57 13.88 23.11 -8.18
N GLU A 58 14.95 23.63 -7.60
CA GLU A 58 16.30 23.61 -8.19
C GLU A 58 16.81 22.18 -8.36
N ALA A 59 16.51 21.30 -7.41
CA ALA A 59 16.78 19.86 -7.51
C ALA A 59 15.87 19.13 -8.54
N GLY A 60 14.94 19.84 -9.17
CA GLY A 60 14.13 19.34 -10.28
C GLY A 60 12.78 18.73 -9.89
N ALA A 61 12.37 18.83 -8.63
CA ALA A 61 11.06 18.34 -8.19
C ALA A 61 9.91 18.96 -9.02
N LYS A 62 8.95 18.10 -9.38
CA LYS A 62 7.78 18.45 -10.19
C LYS A 62 6.49 18.43 -9.37
N THR A 63 6.40 17.56 -8.38
CA THR A 63 5.21 17.41 -7.54
C THR A 63 5.58 17.44 -6.07
N LEU A 64 4.80 18.19 -5.28
CA LEU A 64 4.80 18.10 -3.83
C LEU A 64 3.79 17.03 -3.42
N VAL A 65 4.28 15.92 -2.86
CA VAL A 65 3.43 14.79 -2.44
C VAL A 65 3.16 14.89 -0.95
N ILE A 66 1.89 14.96 -0.56
CA ILE A 66 1.47 14.89 0.85
C ILE A 66 1.74 13.47 1.37
N GLY A 67 2.89 13.31 2.02
CA GLY A 67 3.46 12.03 2.44
C GLY A 67 2.99 11.58 3.82
N VAL A 68 1.94 12.19 4.35
CA VAL A 68 1.45 11.98 5.72
C VAL A 68 -0.04 11.69 5.75
N ALA A 69 -0.45 10.92 6.74
CA ALA A 69 -1.85 10.66 7.07
C ALA A 69 -2.10 11.10 8.52
N ASN A 70 -2.92 12.13 8.69
CA ASN A 70 -3.35 12.60 10.01
C ASN A 70 -4.76 12.05 10.35
N ARG A 71 -5.11 12.12 11.64
CA ARG A 71 -6.42 11.68 12.11
C ARG A 71 -7.51 12.58 11.50
N GLY A 72 -8.40 11.98 10.72
CA GLY A 72 -9.45 12.71 9.98
C GLY A 72 -9.07 13.12 8.56
N GLY A 73 -7.80 12.97 8.16
CA GLY A 73 -7.34 13.25 6.79
C GLY A 73 -7.48 14.72 6.39
N ILE A 74 -7.25 15.66 7.31
CA ILE A 74 -7.55 17.09 7.18
C ILE A 74 -6.32 17.85 6.65
N ILE A 75 -6.56 18.90 5.84
CA ILE A 75 -5.53 19.86 5.45
C ILE A 75 -5.65 21.05 6.40
N SER A 76 -4.65 21.27 7.26
CA SER A 76 -4.69 22.40 8.20
C SER A 76 -4.51 23.75 7.47
N PRO A 77 -4.94 24.87 8.06
CA PRO A 77 -4.66 26.19 7.49
C PRO A 77 -3.17 26.47 7.27
N GLU A 78 -2.30 25.95 8.15
CA GLU A 78 -0.85 26.11 8.02
C GLU A 78 -0.29 25.27 6.87
N TRP A 79 -0.77 24.05 6.67
CA TRP A 79 -0.38 23.26 5.51
C TRP A 79 -0.84 23.93 4.22
N LYS A 80 -2.09 24.43 4.20
CA LYS A 80 -2.65 25.11 3.02
C LYS A 80 -1.77 26.27 2.53
N LYS A 81 -1.19 27.06 3.45
CA LYS A 81 -0.23 28.12 3.07
C LYS A 81 0.95 27.56 2.28
N VAL A 82 1.56 26.47 2.76
CA VAL A 82 2.68 25.80 2.07
C VAL A 82 2.24 25.21 0.73
N LEU A 83 1.07 24.59 0.68
CA LEU A 83 0.52 24.00 -0.55
C LEU A 83 0.23 25.06 -1.62
N VAL A 84 -0.29 26.23 -1.23
CA VAL A 84 -0.47 27.39 -2.12
C VAL A 84 0.88 27.87 -2.66
N MET A 85 1.86 28.08 -1.79
CA MET A 85 3.22 28.49 -2.21
C MET A 85 3.84 27.48 -3.18
N ALA A 86 3.65 26.18 -2.94
CA ALA A 86 4.15 25.14 -3.85
C ALA A 86 3.50 25.24 -5.24
N LEU A 87 2.19 25.49 -5.34
CA LEU A 87 1.54 25.71 -6.63
C LEU A 87 2.12 26.94 -7.35
N GLU A 88 2.32 28.04 -6.63
CA GLU A 88 2.91 29.29 -7.16
C GLU A 88 4.37 29.10 -7.63
N GLU A 89 5.15 28.27 -6.95
CA GLU A 89 6.51 27.88 -7.36
C GLU A 89 6.51 26.81 -8.49
N GLY A 90 5.33 26.42 -8.96
CA GLY A 90 5.15 25.59 -10.14
C GLY A 90 5.22 24.09 -9.87
N PHE A 91 4.92 23.65 -8.64
CA PHE A 91 4.72 22.24 -8.32
C PHE A 91 3.27 21.83 -8.63
N ASP A 92 3.08 20.61 -9.09
CA ASP A 92 1.78 19.93 -8.95
C ASP A 92 1.63 19.43 -7.50
N LEU A 93 0.40 19.18 -7.04
CA LEU A 93 0.14 18.57 -5.73
C LEU A 93 -0.42 17.17 -5.88
N ALA A 94 0.02 16.24 -5.03
CA ALA A 94 -0.58 14.91 -4.94
C ALA A 94 -0.91 14.52 -3.50
N SER A 95 -2.11 14.00 -3.28
CA SER A 95 -2.62 13.67 -1.96
C SER A 95 -3.40 12.36 -1.97
N GLY A 96 -3.19 11.58 -0.92
CA GLY A 96 -4.02 10.44 -0.54
C GLY A 96 -4.90 10.73 0.68
N LEU A 97 -5.14 11.99 1.06
CA LEU A 97 -5.98 12.32 2.21
C LEU A 97 -7.48 12.18 1.90
N HIS A 98 -8.29 11.97 2.96
CA HIS A 98 -9.75 11.98 2.83
C HIS A 98 -10.31 13.36 2.51
N ASN A 99 -9.72 14.43 3.06
CA ASN A 99 -9.98 15.78 2.58
C ASN A 99 -9.27 15.96 1.23
N LEU A 100 -10.04 16.11 0.16
CA LEU A 100 -9.53 16.15 -1.19
C LEU A 100 -8.97 17.55 -1.50
N LEU A 101 -7.88 17.60 -2.27
CA LEU A 101 -7.28 18.86 -2.73
C LEU A 101 -8.29 19.68 -3.54
N ARG A 102 -9.10 19.02 -4.38
CA ARG A 102 -10.13 19.67 -5.21
C ARG A 102 -11.31 20.25 -4.42
N ASP A 103 -11.47 19.85 -3.17
CA ASP A 103 -12.55 20.35 -2.30
C ASP A 103 -12.11 21.62 -1.54
N GLU A 104 -10.84 22.03 -1.67
CA GLU A 104 -10.28 23.26 -1.10
C GLU A 104 -10.29 24.40 -2.13
N PRO A 105 -11.23 25.37 -2.05
CA PRO A 105 -11.41 26.39 -3.09
C PRO A 105 -10.14 27.22 -3.35
N ASP A 106 -9.38 27.48 -2.29
CA ASP A 106 -8.13 28.24 -2.38
C ASP A 106 -7.08 27.50 -3.22
N LEU A 107 -6.96 26.17 -3.06
CA LEU A 107 -6.02 25.34 -3.82
C LEU A 107 -6.44 25.23 -5.28
N VAL A 108 -7.74 25.08 -5.53
CA VAL A 108 -8.30 25.02 -6.90
C VAL A 108 -8.02 26.32 -7.64
N ALA A 109 -8.33 27.47 -7.04
CA ALA A 109 -8.14 28.77 -7.67
C ALA A 109 -6.66 29.02 -8.05
N VAL A 110 -5.72 28.70 -7.15
CA VAL A 110 -4.29 28.87 -7.41
C VAL A 110 -3.79 27.87 -8.45
N ALA A 111 -4.22 26.61 -8.40
CA ALA A 111 -3.86 25.60 -9.39
C ALA A 111 -4.31 25.99 -10.80
N GLU A 112 -5.54 26.52 -10.95
CA GLU A 112 -6.04 27.05 -12.22
C GLU A 112 -5.22 28.26 -12.71
N ALA A 113 -4.94 29.21 -11.83
CA ALA A 113 -4.18 30.42 -12.17
C ALA A 113 -2.72 30.11 -12.60
N THR A 114 -2.13 29.07 -12.03
CA THR A 114 -0.73 28.65 -12.28
C THR A 114 -0.61 27.52 -13.31
N GLY A 115 -1.73 27.00 -13.81
CA GLY A 115 -1.77 25.85 -14.72
C GLY A 115 -1.12 24.61 -14.12
N ARG A 116 -1.32 24.38 -12.81
CA ARG A 116 -0.83 23.21 -12.06
C ARG A 116 -1.95 22.19 -11.86
N ALA A 117 -1.56 20.94 -11.60
CA ALA A 117 -2.48 19.85 -11.36
C ALA A 117 -2.64 19.54 -9.86
N LEU A 118 -3.87 19.19 -9.47
CA LEU A 118 -4.20 18.60 -8.17
C LEU A 118 -4.53 17.12 -8.38
N HIS A 119 -3.77 16.23 -7.74
CA HIS A 119 -3.91 14.78 -7.87
C HIS A 119 -4.47 14.17 -6.60
N ASP A 120 -5.78 13.90 -6.59
CA ASP A 120 -6.47 13.19 -5.52
C ASP A 120 -6.50 11.67 -5.80
N VAL A 121 -5.50 10.92 -5.30
CA VAL A 121 -5.38 9.48 -5.61
C VAL A 121 -6.44 8.60 -4.95
N ARG A 122 -7.26 9.17 -4.07
CA ARG A 122 -8.40 8.52 -3.42
C ARG A 122 -9.68 8.56 -4.22
N VAL A 123 -9.72 9.30 -5.33
CA VAL A 123 -10.93 9.39 -6.16
C VAL A 123 -10.86 8.31 -7.25
N PRO A 124 -11.80 7.36 -7.29
CA PRO A 124 -11.94 6.47 -8.43
C PRO A 124 -12.21 7.29 -9.70
N ASP A 125 -11.33 7.14 -10.70
CA ASP A 125 -11.45 7.76 -12.03
C ASP A 125 -12.11 6.84 -13.06
N VAL A 126 -12.34 5.57 -12.69
CA VAL A 126 -12.97 4.54 -13.51
C VAL A 126 -14.34 4.17 -12.94
N LYS A 127 -15.32 4.01 -13.83
CA LYS A 127 -16.61 3.39 -13.49
C LYS A 127 -16.46 1.87 -13.53
N TYR A 128 -16.21 1.29 -12.37
CA TYR A 128 -16.05 -0.16 -12.24
C TYR A 128 -17.38 -0.90 -12.45
N PRO A 129 -17.36 -2.09 -13.09
CA PRO A 129 -18.53 -2.96 -13.16
C PRO A 129 -18.77 -3.66 -11.82
N ILE A 130 -19.92 -4.32 -11.69
CA ILE A 130 -20.10 -5.38 -10.69
C ILE A 130 -19.21 -6.56 -11.11
N ALA A 131 -18.58 -7.23 -10.14
CA ALA A 131 -17.76 -8.41 -10.42
C ALA A 131 -18.57 -9.49 -11.15
N SER A 132 -17.99 -10.05 -12.20
CA SER A 132 -18.56 -11.13 -13.00
C SER A 132 -18.30 -12.51 -12.40
N GLY A 133 -17.17 -12.66 -11.68
CA GLY A 133 -16.66 -13.94 -11.24
C GLY A 133 -16.09 -14.81 -12.37
N GLU A 134 -16.01 -14.29 -13.60
CA GLU A 134 -15.42 -15.03 -14.72
C GLU A 134 -13.93 -15.25 -14.48
N ARG A 135 -13.46 -16.47 -14.77
CA ARG A 135 -12.05 -16.82 -14.58
C ARG A 135 -11.21 -16.12 -15.64
N ARG A 136 -10.17 -15.44 -15.18
CA ARG A 136 -9.22 -14.71 -16.03
C ARG A 136 -7.91 -15.49 -16.17
N THR A 137 -7.28 -15.38 -17.34
CA THR A 137 -5.91 -15.84 -17.61
C THR A 137 -4.88 -15.01 -16.83
N GLY A 138 -3.63 -15.51 -16.75
CA GLY A 138 -2.65 -15.02 -15.79
C GLY A 138 -2.89 -15.53 -14.37
N LYS A 139 -1.94 -15.28 -13.48
CA LYS A 139 -1.96 -15.71 -12.09
C LYS A 139 -2.02 -14.51 -11.14
N ARG A 140 -2.61 -14.71 -9.95
CA ARG A 140 -2.70 -13.67 -8.91
C ARG A 140 -2.19 -14.15 -7.56
N CYS A 141 -1.41 -13.32 -6.89
CA CYS A 141 -0.99 -13.53 -5.50
C CYS A 141 -1.51 -12.39 -4.64
N LEU A 142 -2.26 -12.71 -3.58
CA LEU A 142 -2.84 -11.73 -2.66
C LEU A 142 -2.22 -11.86 -1.26
N ALA A 143 -1.68 -10.75 -0.75
CA ALA A 143 -1.31 -10.65 0.65
C ALA A 143 -2.56 -10.45 1.53
N VAL A 144 -2.86 -11.38 2.43
CA VAL A 144 -3.88 -11.23 3.49
C VAL A 144 -3.18 -11.13 4.83
N GLY A 145 -3.84 -10.69 5.91
CA GLY A 145 -3.12 -10.56 7.18
C GLY A 145 -4.00 -10.52 8.41
N THR A 146 -3.35 -10.68 9.57
CA THR A 146 -4.01 -10.70 10.87
C THR A 146 -4.67 -9.37 11.22
N ASP A 147 -4.15 -8.26 10.72
CA ASP A 147 -4.64 -6.90 10.99
C ASP A 147 -4.30 -5.93 9.84
N CYS A 148 -4.74 -4.67 9.95
CA CYS A 148 -4.31 -3.54 9.13
C CYS A 148 -2.83 -3.18 9.42
N SER A 149 -2.10 -2.68 8.42
CA SER A 149 -0.71 -2.19 8.60
C SER A 149 0.23 -3.22 9.26
N VAL A 150 0.26 -4.44 8.71
CA VAL A 150 1.13 -5.56 9.14
C VAL A 150 2.11 -6.00 8.03
N GLY A 151 2.35 -5.15 7.03
CA GLY A 151 3.33 -5.43 5.96
C GLY A 151 2.77 -5.88 4.61
N LYS A 152 1.46 -6.08 4.45
CA LYS A 152 0.85 -6.61 3.19
C LYS A 152 1.33 -5.92 1.89
N MET A 153 1.40 -4.59 1.87
CA MET A 153 1.90 -3.83 0.72
C MET A 153 3.39 -4.11 0.47
N TYR A 154 4.20 -4.10 1.53
CA TYR A 154 5.64 -4.38 1.46
C TYR A 154 5.91 -5.81 1.00
N THR A 155 5.12 -6.79 1.45
CA THR A 155 5.22 -8.17 0.98
C THR A 155 5.01 -8.27 -0.52
N ALA A 156 3.93 -7.67 -1.05
CA ALA A 156 3.61 -7.71 -2.47
C ALA A 156 4.65 -6.95 -3.32
N LEU A 157 5.16 -5.80 -2.84
CA LEU A 157 6.22 -5.06 -3.52
C LEU A 157 7.57 -5.79 -3.49
N ALA A 158 7.94 -6.41 -2.37
CA ALA A 158 9.18 -7.18 -2.23
C ALA A 158 9.17 -8.39 -3.17
N MET A 159 8.05 -9.09 -3.24
CA MET A 159 7.86 -10.20 -4.18
C MET A 159 7.90 -9.73 -5.64
N ASP A 160 7.21 -8.64 -6.01
CA ASP A 160 7.28 -8.08 -7.38
C ASP A 160 8.71 -7.71 -7.77
N ALA A 161 9.47 -7.07 -6.87
CA ALA A 161 10.87 -6.71 -7.10
C ALA A 161 11.76 -7.95 -7.31
N GLU A 162 11.63 -8.94 -6.44
CA GLU A 162 12.40 -10.19 -6.52
C GLU A 162 12.05 -11.01 -7.77
N MET A 163 10.76 -11.11 -8.11
CA MET A 163 10.29 -11.78 -9.33
C MET A 163 10.87 -11.11 -10.58
N LYS A 164 10.88 -9.78 -10.64
CA LYS A 164 11.49 -9.03 -11.74
C LYS A 164 13.00 -9.22 -11.81
N ALA A 165 13.69 -9.24 -10.67
CA ALA A 165 15.12 -9.53 -10.61
C ALA A 165 15.45 -10.92 -11.19
N ARG A 166 14.54 -11.88 -11.05
CA ARG A 166 14.62 -13.23 -11.64
C ARG A 166 14.11 -13.34 -13.09
N GLY A 167 13.69 -12.24 -13.70
CA GLY A 167 13.12 -12.23 -15.06
C GLY A 167 11.71 -12.83 -15.18
N MET A 168 10.99 -12.99 -14.07
CA MET A 168 9.59 -13.42 -14.10
C MET A 168 8.68 -12.26 -14.51
N LYS A 169 7.58 -12.57 -15.19
CA LYS A 169 6.56 -11.59 -15.56
C LYS A 169 5.70 -11.25 -14.35
N SER A 170 5.88 -10.07 -13.77
CA SER A 170 5.08 -9.63 -12.63
C SER A 170 4.78 -8.14 -12.65
N ASN A 171 3.64 -7.77 -12.07
CA ASN A 171 3.29 -6.39 -11.76
C ASN A 171 2.71 -6.29 -10.35
N PHE A 172 3.07 -5.24 -9.62
CA PHE A 172 2.35 -4.83 -8.42
C PHE A 172 1.02 -4.15 -8.76
N ALA A 173 -0.07 -4.70 -8.23
CA ALA A 173 -1.43 -4.19 -8.38
C ALA A 173 -1.82 -3.40 -7.11
N ALA A 174 -1.66 -2.08 -7.18
CA ALA A 174 -1.94 -1.17 -6.07
C ALA A 174 -3.44 -1.05 -5.80
N THR A 175 -3.83 -1.19 -4.53
CA THR A 175 -5.24 -1.15 -4.08
C THR A 175 -5.48 -0.11 -2.99
N GLY A 176 -4.46 0.69 -2.65
CA GLY A 176 -4.52 1.75 -1.66
C GLY A 176 -3.74 2.99 -2.10
N GLN A 177 -4.00 4.11 -1.42
CA GLN A 177 -3.41 5.41 -1.76
C GLN A 177 -1.87 5.39 -1.84
N THR A 178 -1.21 4.66 -0.92
CA THR A 178 0.25 4.62 -0.86
C THR A 178 0.80 3.86 -2.05
N GLY A 179 0.21 2.69 -2.37
CA GLY A 179 0.55 1.94 -3.58
C GLY A 179 0.39 2.79 -4.84
N ILE A 180 -0.71 3.54 -4.96
CA ILE A 180 -0.96 4.41 -6.11
C ILE A 180 0.08 5.54 -6.21
N LEU A 181 0.49 6.14 -5.10
CA LEU A 181 1.54 7.17 -5.09
C LEU A 181 2.93 6.59 -5.45
N ILE A 182 3.17 5.31 -5.13
CA ILE A 182 4.40 4.58 -5.49
C ILE A 182 4.42 4.22 -6.98
N THR A 183 3.31 3.75 -7.55
CA THR A 183 3.25 3.21 -8.92
C THR A 183 2.70 4.18 -9.96
N GLY A 184 2.01 5.22 -9.54
CA GLY A 184 1.27 6.15 -10.40
C GLY A 184 -0.05 5.60 -10.95
N LYS A 185 -0.47 4.38 -10.57
CA LYS A 185 -1.72 3.74 -11.02
C LYS A 185 -2.25 2.72 -10.01
N GLY A 186 -3.56 2.51 -9.98
CA GLY A 186 -4.18 1.48 -9.15
C GLY A 186 -5.63 1.81 -8.85
N VAL A 187 -6.18 1.14 -7.83
CA VAL A 187 -7.57 1.34 -7.38
C VAL A 187 -7.56 1.81 -5.93
N PRO A 188 -8.14 2.97 -5.57
CA PRO A 188 -8.32 3.35 -4.17
C PRO A 188 -9.51 2.57 -3.60
N LEU A 189 -9.31 1.29 -3.29
CA LEU A 189 -10.40 0.35 -3.01
C LEU A 189 -11.30 0.78 -1.86
N ASP A 190 -10.74 1.45 -0.85
CA ASP A 190 -11.51 1.94 0.31
C ASP A 190 -12.47 3.09 -0.03
N ALA A 191 -12.34 3.70 -1.21
CA ALA A 191 -13.21 4.74 -1.74
C ALA A 191 -14.18 4.23 -2.82
N VAL A 192 -14.09 2.95 -3.19
CA VAL A 192 -15.01 2.33 -4.15
C VAL A 192 -16.31 1.94 -3.44
N ILE A 193 -17.45 2.28 -4.04
CA ILE A 193 -18.77 1.91 -3.51
C ILE A 193 -18.89 0.38 -3.46
N ALA A 194 -19.46 -0.15 -2.38
CA ALA A 194 -19.47 -1.57 -2.04
C ALA A 194 -19.80 -2.52 -3.21
N ASP A 195 -20.86 -2.23 -3.97
CA ASP A 195 -21.32 -3.06 -5.11
C ASP A 195 -20.25 -3.26 -6.20
N PHE A 196 -19.27 -2.34 -6.29
CA PHE A 196 -18.25 -2.34 -7.33
C PHE A 196 -16.85 -2.68 -6.80
N MET A 197 -16.68 -2.91 -5.50
CA MET A 197 -15.37 -3.18 -4.91
C MET A 197 -14.70 -4.40 -5.55
N ALA A 198 -15.39 -5.53 -5.63
CA ALA A 198 -14.83 -6.74 -6.26
C ALA A 198 -14.56 -6.53 -7.76
N GLY A 199 -15.48 -5.87 -8.48
CA GLY A 199 -15.32 -5.62 -9.91
C GLY A 199 -14.18 -4.66 -10.24
N SER A 200 -13.84 -3.76 -9.32
CA SER A 200 -12.64 -2.92 -9.44
C SER A 200 -11.34 -3.73 -9.38
N ILE A 201 -11.33 -4.85 -8.64
CA ILE A 201 -10.17 -5.75 -8.56
C ILE A 201 -10.10 -6.68 -9.77
N GLU A 202 -11.25 -7.10 -10.34
CA GLU A 202 -11.27 -7.78 -11.63
C GLU A 202 -10.69 -6.88 -12.73
N TRP A 203 -11.08 -5.60 -12.76
CA TRP A 203 -10.54 -4.61 -13.69
C TRP A 203 -9.04 -4.37 -13.50
N LEU A 204 -8.57 -4.33 -12.24
CA LEU A 204 -7.16 -4.13 -11.91
C LEU A 204 -6.28 -5.32 -12.29
N THR A 205 -6.85 -6.53 -12.36
CA THR A 205 -6.14 -7.80 -12.64
C THR A 205 -6.73 -8.50 -13.87
N PRO A 206 -6.66 -7.88 -15.07
CA PRO A 206 -7.31 -8.39 -16.28
C PRO A 206 -6.66 -9.69 -16.78
N ASP A 207 -7.14 -10.21 -17.91
CA ASP A 207 -6.45 -11.27 -18.65
C ASP A 207 -5.00 -10.89 -18.95
N ASN A 208 -4.11 -11.88 -18.84
CA ASN A 208 -2.67 -11.71 -19.05
C ASN A 208 -2.04 -13.03 -19.50
N ASP A 209 -0.75 -13.01 -19.83
CA ASP A 209 -0.02 -14.23 -20.18
C ASP A 209 -0.16 -15.29 -19.07
N PRO A 210 -0.30 -16.59 -19.40
CA PRO A 210 -0.51 -17.64 -18.39
C PRO A 210 0.55 -17.73 -17.29
N ASP A 211 1.77 -17.23 -17.54
CA ASP A 211 2.90 -17.17 -16.61
C ASP A 211 3.07 -15.80 -15.92
N HIS A 212 2.21 -14.82 -16.22
CA HIS A 212 2.21 -13.52 -15.57
C HIS A 212 1.61 -13.58 -14.16
N TRP A 213 2.18 -12.81 -13.23
CA TRP A 213 1.68 -12.68 -11.86
C TRP A 213 1.31 -11.23 -11.50
N ASP A 214 0.04 -11.02 -11.16
CA ASP A 214 -0.39 -9.80 -10.46
C ASP A 214 -0.16 -9.98 -8.95
N MET A 215 0.73 -9.17 -8.38
CA MET A 215 0.99 -9.07 -6.95
C MET A 215 0.02 -8.05 -6.34
N ILE A 216 -1.11 -8.53 -5.84
CA ILE A 216 -2.20 -7.69 -5.34
C ILE A 216 -1.85 -7.16 -3.94
N GLU A 217 -1.86 -5.82 -3.81
CA GLU A 217 -1.73 -5.16 -2.52
C GLU A 217 -2.87 -5.57 -1.57
N GLY A 218 -2.53 -6.11 -0.41
CA GLY A 218 -3.51 -6.47 0.59
C GLY A 218 -4.04 -5.29 1.40
N GLN A 219 -5.36 -5.21 1.59
CA GLN A 219 -6.02 -4.23 2.46
C GLN A 219 -6.79 -4.91 3.60
N GLY A 220 -6.95 -4.18 4.71
CA GLY A 220 -7.80 -4.62 5.82
C GLY A 220 -7.34 -5.91 6.51
N SER A 221 -8.29 -6.60 7.14
CA SER A 221 -8.20 -7.98 7.60
C SER A 221 -9.62 -8.52 7.68
N LEU A 222 -9.82 -9.80 7.34
CA LEU A 222 -11.12 -10.49 7.47
C LEU A 222 -11.65 -10.46 8.91
N PHE A 223 -10.76 -10.33 9.90
CA PHE A 223 -11.11 -10.28 11.32
C PHE A 223 -11.28 -8.86 11.85
N HIS A 224 -10.92 -7.83 11.08
CA HIS A 224 -11.06 -6.45 11.51
C HIS A 224 -12.46 -5.93 11.18
N VAL A 225 -13.31 -5.73 12.19
CA VAL A 225 -14.74 -5.41 12.04
C VAL A 225 -15.04 -4.16 11.19
N SER A 226 -14.10 -3.20 11.12
CA SER A 226 -14.26 -2.00 10.27
C SER A 226 -13.86 -2.20 8.80
N TYR A 227 -13.04 -3.21 8.48
CA TYR A 227 -12.34 -3.30 7.18
C TYR A 227 -12.42 -4.69 6.52
N SER A 228 -13.14 -5.64 7.11
CA SER A 228 -13.29 -7.00 6.59
C SER A 228 -13.92 -7.05 5.21
N GLY A 229 -14.87 -6.15 4.92
CA GLY A 229 -15.50 -6.04 3.60
C GLY A 229 -14.50 -5.73 2.47
N VAL A 230 -13.47 -4.93 2.76
CA VAL A 230 -12.42 -4.59 1.79
C VAL A 230 -11.55 -5.82 1.48
N THR A 231 -11.16 -6.59 2.50
CA THR A 231 -10.40 -7.84 2.30
C THR A 231 -11.22 -8.88 1.54
N MET A 232 -12.53 -8.99 1.82
CA MET A 232 -13.42 -9.90 1.09
C MET A 232 -13.50 -9.54 -0.39
N ALA A 233 -13.62 -8.25 -0.72
CA ALA A 233 -13.64 -7.78 -2.10
C ALA A 233 -12.33 -8.11 -2.85
N LEU A 234 -11.18 -8.00 -2.19
CA LEU A 234 -9.89 -8.41 -2.76
C LEU A 234 -9.83 -9.91 -3.04
N ILE A 235 -10.33 -10.75 -2.13
CA ILE A 235 -10.31 -12.21 -2.30
C ILE A 235 -11.19 -12.62 -3.48
N HIS A 236 -12.45 -12.18 -3.52
CA HIS A 236 -13.37 -12.60 -4.58
C HIS A 236 -13.04 -11.93 -5.93
N GLY A 237 -12.78 -10.62 -5.92
CA GLY A 237 -12.45 -9.89 -7.13
C GLY A 237 -11.07 -10.26 -7.68
N GLY A 238 -10.11 -10.58 -6.81
CA GLY A 238 -8.74 -10.93 -7.21
C GLY A 238 -8.56 -12.37 -7.68
N GLN A 239 -9.50 -13.28 -7.37
CA GLN A 239 -9.43 -14.71 -7.74
C GLN A 239 -8.01 -15.33 -7.52
N PRO A 240 -7.39 -15.15 -6.35
CA PRO A 240 -5.97 -15.46 -6.17
C PRO A 240 -5.66 -16.94 -6.40
N ASP A 241 -4.55 -17.23 -7.06
CA ASP A 241 -3.93 -18.56 -7.09
C ASP A 241 -3.10 -18.81 -5.83
N ALA A 242 -2.52 -17.74 -5.28
CA ALA A 242 -1.72 -17.76 -4.07
C ALA A 242 -2.18 -16.73 -3.03
N LEU A 243 -2.10 -17.13 -1.76
CA LEU A 243 -2.20 -16.24 -0.61
C LEU A 243 -0.87 -16.24 0.16
N VAL A 244 -0.47 -15.07 0.63
CA VAL A 244 0.61 -14.89 1.63
C VAL A 244 0.01 -14.31 2.90
N LEU A 245 0.26 -14.95 4.04
CA LEU A 245 -0.25 -14.49 5.34
C LEU A 245 0.70 -13.47 5.96
N CYS A 246 0.22 -12.27 6.23
CA CYS A 246 1.00 -11.19 6.79
C CYS A 246 0.68 -10.99 8.27
N HIS A 247 1.70 -10.85 9.10
CA HIS A 247 1.56 -10.72 10.54
C HIS A 247 2.60 -9.76 11.14
N GLU A 248 2.26 -9.15 12.27
CA GLU A 248 3.17 -8.32 13.05
C GLU A 248 3.03 -8.76 14.52
N PRO A 249 4.06 -9.41 15.10
CA PRO A 249 3.91 -10.23 16.30
C PRO A 249 3.91 -9.45 17.61
N THR A 250 4.32 -8.17 17.60
CA THR A 250 4.35 -7.34 18.81
C THR A 250 3.01 -6.67 19.09
N ARG A 251 2.02 -6.85 18.22
CA ARG A 251 0.72 -6.20 18.35
C ARG A 251 -0.18 -6.85 19.39
N GLU A 252 -0.61 -6.05 20.37
CA GLU A 252 -1.47 -6.54 21.46
C GLU A 252 -2.97 -6.54 21.15
N HIS A 253 -3.41 -5.68 20.21
CA HIS A 253 -4.80 -5.51 19.80
C HIS A 253 -4.90 -5.00 18.35
N MET A 254 -6.06 -5.17 17.71
CA MET A 254 -6.29 -4.67 16.37
C MET A 254 -6.14 -3.14 16.30
N ARG A 255 -5.56 -2.65 15.20
CA ARG A 255 -5.29 -1.23 15.03
C ARG A 255 -6.56 -0.39 15.10
N GLY A 256 -6.60 0.55 16.04
CA GLY A 256 -7.76 1.42 16.25
C GLY A 256 -8.91 0.78 17.03
N LEU A 257 -8.77 -0.47 17.47
CA LEU A 257 -9.79 -1.24 18.18
C LEU A 257 -9.18 -1.92 19.43
N PRO A 258 -8.90 -1.18 20.52
CA PRO A 258 -8.21 -1.72 21.69
C PRO A 258 -8.93 -2.88 22.41
N GLY A 259 -10.25 -3.03 22.19
CA GLY A 259 -11.04 -4.14 22.72
C GLY A 259 -10.96 -5.45 21.91
N TYR A 260 -10.29 -5.45 20.75
CA TYR A 260 -10.25 -6.61 19.84
C TYR A 260 -8.84 -7.20 19.78
N LYS A 261 -8.72 -8.52 20.03
CA LYS A 261 -7.46 -9.27 19.88
C LYS A 261 -7.23 -9.69 18.43
N LEU A 262 -5.97 -9.91 18.07
CA LEU A 262 -5.62 -10.43 16.75
C LEU A 262 -6.06 -11.89 16.62
N PRO A 263 -6.46 -12.34 15.42
CA PRO A 263 -6.62 -13.76 15.12
C PRO A 263 -5.28 -14.47 15.10
N THR A 264 -5.28 -15.80 15.24
CA THR A 264 -4.09 -16.60 14.98
C THR A 264 -3.82 -16.69 13.47
N LEU A 265 -2.59 -17.02 13.08
CA LEU A 265 -2.22 -17.24 11.69
C LEU A 265 -3.03 -18.40 11.06
N GLU A 266 -3.32 -19.45 11.82
CA GLU A 266 -4.17 -20.57 11.42
C GLU A 266 -5.59 -20.11 11.10
N ALA A 267 -6.19 -19.26 11.97
CA ALA A 267 -7.51 -18.73 11.73
C ALA A 267 -7.57 -17.85 10.47
N VAL A 268 -6.53 -17.04 10.22
CA VAL A 268 -6.41 -16.27 8.96
C VAL A 268 -6.25 -17.18 7.76
N ARG A 269 -5.36 -18.19 7.84
CA ARG A 269 -5.14 -19.19 6.79
C ARG A 269 -6.45 -19.86 6.39
N ASP A 270 -7.14 -20.42 7.37
CA ASP A 270 -8.30 -21.28 7.13
C ASP A 270 -9.47 -20.46 6.58
N MET A 271 -9.76 -19.29 7.17
CA MET A 271 -10.82 -18.41 6.70
C MET A 271 -10.54 -17.84 5.30
N ALA A 272 -9.33 -17.32 5.07
CA ALA A 272 -9.00 -16.70 3.78
C ALA A 272 -8.95 -17.73 2.66
N LEU A 273 -8.44 -18.93 2.93
CA LEU A 273 -8.37 -20.00 1.94
C LEU A 273 -9.75 -20.54 1.57
N GLU A 274 -10.63 -20.71 2.55
CA GLU A 274 -12.01 -21.16 2.31
C GLU A 274 -12.75 -20.17 1.39
N LEU A 275 -12.65 -18.87 1.70
CA LEU A 275 -13.26 -17.81 0.89
C LEU A 275 -12.63 -17.70 -0.50
N ALA A 276 -11.30 -17.80 -0.61
CA ALA A 276 -10.62 -17.75 -1.90
C ALA A 276 -11.02 -18.92 -2.81
N ARG A 277 -11.26 -20.10 -2.23
CA ARG A 277 -11.67 -21.30 -2.98
C ARG A 277 -13.08 -21.25 -3.54
N VAL A 278 -13.93 -20.33 -3.06
CA VAL A 278 -15.21 -20.02 -3.70
C VAL A 278 -14.99 -19.50 -5.12
N ALA A 279 -13.98 -18.65 -5.32
CA ALA A 279 -13.68 -18.04 -6.62
C ALA A 279 -12.62 -18.81 -7.42
N ASN A 280 -11.64 -19.42 -6.75
CA ASN A 280 -10.60 -20.25 -7.37
C ASN A 280 -10.33 -21.50 -6.52
N PRO A 281 -10.94 -22.65 -6.84
CA PRO A 281 -10.77 -23.90 -6.07
C PRO A 281 -9.32 -24.39 -5.94
N ALA A 282 -8.43 -23.94 -6.84
CA ALA A 282 -7.01 -24.31 -6.83
C ALA A 282 -6.14 -23.41 -5.93
N CYS A 283 -6.71 -22.36 -5.32
CA CYS A 283 -5.99 -21.42 -4.48
C CYS A 283 -5.23 -22.13 -3.33
N LYS A 284 -4.02 -21.66 -3.05
CA LYS A 284 -3.14 -22.16 -1.97
C LYS A 284 -2.59 -21.02 -1.12
N VAL A 285 -2.33 -21.31 0.15
CA VAL A 285 -1.47 -20.45 0.98
C VAL A 285 -0.04 -20.93 0.79
N ILE A 286 0.84 -20.03 0.33
CA ILE A 286 2.21 -20.40 -0.09
C ILE A 286 3.29 -20.02 0.92
N GLY A 287 3.01 -19.06 1.81
CA GLY A 287 4.00 -18.59 2.78
C GLY A 287 3.46 -17.56 3.75
N ILE A 288 4.34 -17.13 4.65
CA ILE A 288 4.06 -16.19 5.73
C ILE A 288 5.08 -15.05 5.67
N SER A 289 4.58 -13.82 5.71
CA SER A 289 5.38 -12.60 5.81
C SER A 289 5.22 -12.03 7.21
N VAL A 290 6.29 -11.94 7.97
CA VAL A 290 6.28 -11.39 9.34
C VAL A 290 6.97 -10.03 9.32
N ASN A 291 6.29 -9.00 9.81
CA ASN A 291 6.89 -7.70 10.06
C ASN A 291 7.59 -7.74 11.42
N THR A 292 8.92 -7.79 11.43
CA THR A 292 9.75 -7.87 12.65
C THR A 292 10.42 -6.54 13.02
N GLN A 293 9.93 -5.40 12.50
CA GLN A 293 10.56 -4.09 12.68
C GLN A 293 10.79 -3.66 14.14
N HIS A 294 10.00 -4.22 15.08
CA HIS A 294 10.08 -3.91 16.51
C HIS A 294 10.82 -4.99 17.32
N MET A 295 11.49 -5.92 16.64
CA MET A 295 12.21 -7.03 17.25
C MET A 295 13.71 -6.89 16.99
N SER A 296 14.51 -7.43 17.90
CA SER A 296 15.94 -7.64 17.65
C SER A 296 16.12 -8.65 16.51
N GLU A 297 17.33 -8.71 15.93
CA GLU A 297 17.61 -9.69 14.89
C GLU A 297 17.49 -11.14 15.40
N GLU A 298 17.98 -11.41 16.60
CA GLU A 298 17.89 -12.73 17.22
C GLU A 298 16.43 -13.14 17.49
N ASP A 299 15.64 -12.25 18.08
CA ASP A 299 14.23 -12.53 18.37
C ASP A 299 13.41 -12.71 17.08
N ALA A 300 13.70 -11.90 16.05
CA ALA A 300 13.04 -12.00 14.75
C ALA A 300 13.31 -13.37 14.09
N LEU A 301 14.57 -13.79 14.04
CA LEU A 301 14.97 -15.08 13.46
C LEU A 301 14.37 -16.25 14.24
N SER A 302 14.41 -16.20 15.57
CA SER A 302 13.82 -17.21 16.44
C SER A 302 12.30 -17.34 16.23
N TYR A 303 11.59 -16.21 16.22
CA TYR A 303 10.14 -16.18 16.00
C TYR A 303 9.74 -16.72 14.62
N MET A 304 10.45 -16.32 13.56
CA MET A 304 10.16 -16.83 12.22
C MET A 304 10.42 -18.33 12.10
N ALA A 305 11.47 -18.86 12.73
CA ALA A 305 11.72 -20.30 12.77
C ALA A 305 10.62 -21.07 13.53
N GLU A 306 10.12 -20.53 14.64
CA GLU A 306 8.99 -21.10 15.38
C GLU A 306 7.72 -21.11 14.51
N VAL A 307 7.39 -19.99 13.87
CA VAL A 307 6.22 -19.87 13.00
C VAL A 307 6.32 -20.82 11.82
N GLU A 308 7.49 -20.91 11.18
CA GLU A 308 7.73 -21.83 10.07
C GLU A 308 7.56 -23.29 10.49
N SER A 309 8.12 -23.68 11.65
CA SER A 309 7.96 -25.04 12.17
C SER A 309 6.50 -25.35 12.52
N ARG A 310 5.76 -24.38 13.07
CA ARG A 310 4.36 -24.55 13.47
C ARG A 310 3.43 -24.61 12.26
N MET A 311 3.66 -23.76 11.27
CA MET A 311 2.77 -23.60 10.12
C MET A 311 3.13 -24.50 8.95
N GLY A 312 4.37 -25.02 8.90
CA GLY A 312 4.87 -25.82 7.79
C GLY A 312 4.97 -25.04 6.48
N LEU A 313 5.10 -23.71 6.56
CA LEU A 313 5.13 -22.79 5.42
C LEU A 313 6.37 -21.90 5.50
N PRO A 314 7.03 -21.59 4.37
CA PRO A 314 8.12 -20.63 4.34
C PRO A 314 7.72 -19.33 5.03
N THR A 315 8.49 -18.95 6.04
CA THR A 315 8.26 -17.74 6.83
C THR A 315 9.46 -16.81 6.70
N VAL A 316 9.20 -15.59 6.25
CA VAL A 316 10.23 -14.56 6.06
C VAL A 316 9.76 -13.20 6.55
N ASP A 317 10.71 -12.33 6.84
CA ASP A 317 10.50 -10.89 6.86
C ASP A 317 11.05 -10.33 5.54
N PRO A 318 10.18 -9.95 4.56
CA PRO A 318 10.65 -9.52 3.24
C PRO A 318 11.49 -8.26 3.25
N PHE A 319 11.41 -7.45 4.31
CA PHE A 319 12.20 -6.24 4.44
C PHE A 319 13.58 -6.54 5.02
N ARG A 320 13.66 -7.47 5.98
CA ARG A 320 14.92 -7.88 6.62
C ARG A 320 15.70 -8.92 5.80
N GLN A 321 15.02 -9.86 5.17
CA GLN A 321 15.60 -11.07 4.58
C GLN A 321 15.27 -11.25 3.09
N ASP A 322 14.73 -10.24 2.41
CA ASP A 322 14.19 -10.33 1.05
C ASP A 322 13.00 -11.32 0.89
N ALA A 323 12.43 -11.36 -0.32
CA ALA A 323 11.24 -12.14 -0.64
C ALA A 323 11.53 -13.49 -1.32
N GLY A 324 12.80 -13.89 -1.45
CA GLY A 324 13.22 -14.99 -2.30
C GLY A 324 12.52 -16.31 -2.01
N ARG A 325 12.40 -16.68 -0.73
CA ARG A 325 11.74 -17.93 -0.31
C ARG A 325 10.23 -17.94 -0.57
N LEU A 326 9.58 -16.76 -0.55
CA LEU A 326 8.17 -16.64 -0.93
C LEU A 326 8.02 -16.79 -2.44
N VAL A 327 8.94 -16.24 -3.22
CA VAL A 327 8.95 -16.39 -4.68
C VAL A 327 9.23 -17.83 -5.10
N ASP A 328 10.10 -18.55 -4.40
CA ASP A 328 10.33 -19.99 -4.62
C ASP A 328 9.04 -20.80 -4.39
N ALA A 329 8.33 -20.52 -3.29
CA ALA A 329 7.05 -21.16 -2.98
C ALA A 329 5.96 -20.83 -4.01
N LEU A 330 5.95 -19.60 -4.53
CA LEU A 330 5.04 -19.15 -5.57
C LEU A 330 5.31 -19.83 -6.92
N ALA A 331 6.58 -20.00 -7.29
CA ALA A 331 6.98 -20.64 -8.55
C ALA A 331 6.67 -22.15 -8.58
N ALA A 332 6.48 -22.77 -7.42
CA ALA A 332 6.16 -24.20 -7.30
C ALA A 332 4.67 -24.54 -7.57
N ILE A 333 3.81 -23.55 -7.86
CA ILE A 333 2.36 -23.75 -8.05
C ILE A 333 1.83 -23.39 -9.44
#